data_AF-A0A2D5BS79-F1
#
_entry.id   AF-A0A2D5BS79-F1
#
_cell.length_a   1.000
_cell.length_b   1.000
_cell.length_c   1.000
_cell.angle_alpha   90.00
_cell.angle_beta   90.00
_cell.angle_gamma   90.00
#
_symmetry.space_group_name_H-M   'P 1'
#
loop_
_entity.id
_entity.type
_entity.pdbx_description
1 polymer ?
#
loop_
_entity_poly.entity_id
_entity_poly.type
_entity_poly.pdbx_seq_one_letter_code
_entity_poly.pdbx_strand_id
1 'polypeptide(L)'
;MEAARNHLIVTRDLILKGTIEPVLGRLSDHLRNYERPMLTLLDATATWLQIDATQELPKVSVALRRILLAHEYVDMSGDPHMQAMNATGVGRRYRIVMASLPGLLLVGGLKTLPNARHGFLVLEEPSVESAGGDTEGVAEAVKDLPYLLVNEDLIEAYYAV
;
A
#
# COMPACT_ATOMS: atom_id res chain seq x y z
N MET A 1 -2.58 24.40 8.76
CA MET A 1 -1.60 23.66 7.93
C MET A 1 -2.15 22.26 7.77
N GLU A 2 -2.51 21.89 6.56
CA GLU A 2 -2.85 20.49 6.25
C GLU A 2 -1.56 19.69 6.43
N ALA A 3 -1.60 18.64 7.25
CA ALA A 3 -0.44 17.76 7.41
C ALA A 3 -0.06 17.23 6.02
N ALA A 4 1.22 17.29 5.65
CA ALA A 4 1.69 16.73 4.39
C ALA A 4 1.31 15.24 4.35
N ARG A 5 0.29 14.88 3.57
CA ARG A 5 -0.13 13.50 3.39
C ARG A 5 0.74 12.88 2.32
N ASN A 6 1.80 12.24 2.78
CA ASN A 6 2.63 11.42 1.93
C ASN A 6 1.99 10.04 1.77
N HIS A 7 2.22 9.45 0.60
CA HIS A 7 1.69 8.15 0.23
C HIS A 7 2.82 7.31 -0.33
N LEU A 8 2.81 6.03 0.00
CA LEU A 8 3.63 5.00 -0.63
C LEU A 8 2.74 4.20 -1.58
N ILE A 9 3.18 4.01 -2.82
CA ILE A 9 2.54 3.14 -3.80
C ILE A 9 3.59 2.17 -4.32
N VAL A 10 3.30 0.88 -4.25
CA VAL A 10 4.17 -0.19 -4.78
C VAL A 10 3.47 -0.84 -5.96
N THR A 11 4.19 -0.93 -7.07
CA THR A 11 3.81 -1.69 -8.27
C THR A 11 4.82 -2.81 -8.49
N ARG A 12 4.67 -3.57 -9.58
CA ARG A 12 5.65 -4.60 -9.95
C ARG A 12 7.06 -4.04 -10.16
N ASP A 13 7.16 -2.85 -10.73
CA ASP A 13 8.43 -2.31 -11.25
C ASP A 13 8.93 -1.10 -10.47
N LEU A 14 8.02 -0.44 -9.72
CA LEU A 14 8.25 0.86 -9.10
C LEU A 14 7.78 0.88 -7.64
N ILE A 15 8.58 1.55 -6.81
CA ILE A 15 8.15 2.17 -5.56
C ILE A 15 7.98 3.66 -5.82
N LEU A 16 6.80 4.20 -5.51
CA LEU A 16 6.50 5.62 -5.63
C LEU A 16 6.20 6.19 -4.24
N LYS A 17 6.78 7.34 -3.92
CA LYS A 17 6.49 8.12 -2.72
C LYS A 17 6.09 9.53 -3.12
N GLY A 18 4.96 10.05 -2.68
CA GLY A 18 4.50 11.40 -3.03
C GLY A 18 3.12 11.75 -2.49
N THR A 19 2.52 12.84 -2.96
CA THR A 19 1.19 13.30 -2.49
C THR A 19 0.12 13.00 -3.53
N ILE A 20 -0.98 12.37 -3.14
CA ILE A 20 -2.07 12.03 -4.09
C ILE A 20 -2.90 13.25 -4.48
N GLU A 21 -3.23 13.36 -5.77
CA GLU A 21 -4.10 14.39 -6.33
C GLU A 21 -5.44 13.78 -6.84
N PRO A 22 -6.60 14.36 -6.48
CA PRO A 22 -6.78 15.45 -5.52
C PRO A 22 -6.55 14.96 -4.08
N VAL A 23 -6.05 15.82 -3.18
CA VAL A 23 -5.95 15.53 -1.73
C VAL A 23 -7.35 15.64 -1.11
N LEU A 24 -8.28 14.77 -1.51
CA LEU A 24 -9.66 14.79 -1.04
C LEU A 24 -10.03 13.42 -0.49
N GLY A 25 -10.09 13.30 0.83
CA GLY A 25 -10.41 12.05 1.51
C GLY A 25 -9.16 11.22 1.82
N ARG A 26 -9.36 9.93 2.09
CA ARG A 26 -8.31 8.95 2.37
C ARG A 26 -7.80 8.31 1.10
N LEU A 27 -6.59 7.77 1.15
CA LEU A 27 -6.06 6.92 0.08
C LEU A 27 -7.04 5.79 -0.28
N SER A 28 -7.66 5.17 0.73
CA SER A 28 -8.67 4.14 0.52
C SER A 28 -9.92 4.64 -0.22
N ASP A 29 -10.26 5.92 -0.17
CA ASP A 29 -11.33 6.50 -0.99
C ASP A 29 -10.91 6.56 -2.47
N HIS A 30 -9.66 6.93 -2.73
CA HIS A 30 -9.12 7.02 -4.09
C HIS A 30 -8.95 5.66 -4.74
N LEU A 31 -8.49 4.65 -4.00
CA LEU A 31 -8.28 3.29 -4.52
C LEU A 31 -9.58 2.56 -4.87
N ARG A 32 -10.71 2.98 -4.28
CA ARG A 32 -12.03 2.37 -4.52
C ARG A 32 -12.72 2.83 -5.81
N ASN A 33 -12.23 3.91 -6.43
CA ASN A 33 -12.99 4.57 -7.49
C ASN A 33 -12.74 3.93 -8.87
N TYR A 34 -13.53 2.91 -9.20
CA TYR A 34 -13.50 2.23 -10.51
C TYR A 34 -13.70 3.16 -11.72
N GLU A 35 -14.33 4.33 -11.52
CA GLU A 35 -14.52 5.32 -12.60
C GLU A 35 -13.25 6.10 -12.94
N ARG A 36 -12.26 6.11 -12.03
CA ARG A 36 -10.95 6.74 -12.24
C ARG A 36 -9.86 5.66 -12.23
N PRO A 37 -9.49 5.11 -13.40
CA PRO A 37 -8.55 3.99 -13.48
C PRO A 37 -7.10 4.38 -13.12
N MET A 38 -6.85 5.66 -12.83
CA MET A 38 -5.54 6.24 -12.59
C MET A 38 -5.53 7.00 -11.27
N LEU A 39 -4.46 6.82 -10.50
CA LEU A 39 -4.09 7.62 -9.34
C LEU A 39 -2.96 8.56 -9.74
N THR A 40 -3.04 9.83 -9.37
CA THR A 40 -1.98 10.80 -9.65
C THR A 40 -1.25 11.14 -8.35
N LEU A 41 0.08 11.13 -8.39
CA LEU A 41 0.95 11.64 -7.34
C LEU A 41 1.67 12.89 -7.83
N LEU A 42 1.79 13.88 -6.95
CA LEU A 42 2.59 15.09 -7.12
C LEU A 42 3.86 14.98 -6.28
N ASP A 43 4.91 15.68 -6.71
CA ASP A 43 6.22 15.74 -6.04
C ASP A 43 6.69 14.35 -5.62
N ALA A 44 6.68 13.44 -6.61
CA ALA A 44 6.85 12.02 -6.38
C ALA A 44 8.29 11.57 -6.62
N THR A 45 8.85 10.84 -5.67
CA THR A 45 10.07 10.05 -5.88
C THR A 45 9.68 8.69 -6.45
N ALA A 46 10.25 8.32 -7.59
CA ALA A 46 10.10 7.00 -8.19
C ALA A 46 11.42 6.21 -8.09
N THR A 47 11.35 5.01 -7.54
CA THR A 47 12.48 4.06 -7.46
C THR A 47 12.16 2.81 -8.29
N TRP A 48 12.99 2.51 -9.28
CA TRP A 48 12.86 1.32 -10.13
C TRP A 48 13.52 0.12 -9.45
N LEU A 49 12.74 -0.94 -9.24
CA LEU A 49 13.18 -2.12 -8.49
C LEU A 49 14.28 -2.91 -9.21
N GLN A 50 14.26 -2.96 -10.55
CA GLN A 50 15.18 -3.80 -11.32
C GLN A 50 16.57 -3.20 -11.56
N ILE A 51 16.68 -1.88 -11.47
CA ILE A 51 17.90 -1.14 -11.82
C ILE A 51 18.42 -0.26 -10.69
N ASP A 52 17.76 -0.28 -9.54
CA ASP A 52 18.07 0.53 -8.36
C ASP A 52 18.29 2.02 -8.69
N ALA A 53 17.49 2.53 -9.62
CA ALA A 53 17.52 3.93 -10.03
C ALA A 53 16.41 4.69 -9.31
N THR A 54 16.69 5.93 -8.89
CA THR A 54 15.71 6.81 -8.28
C THR A 54 15.63 8.14 -9.02
N GLN A 55 14.42 8.64 -9.23
CA GLN A 55 14.16 9.91 -9.91
C GLN A 55 13.04 10.68 -9.22
N GLU A 56 13.24 11.99 -9.06
CA GLU A 56 12.20 12.93 -8.66
C GLU A 56 11.33 13.33 -9.87
N LEU A 57 10.02 13.25 -9.70
CA LEU A 57 9.01 13.52 -10.72
C LEU A 57 8.00 14.53 -10.18
N PRO A 58 7.78 15.67 -10.85
CA PRO A 58 6.80 16.65 -10.39
C PRO A 58 5.37 16.09 -10.41
N LYS A 59 5.10 15.12 -11.29
CA LYS A 59 3.81 14.45 -11.41
C LYS A 59 3.97 13.07 -12.03
N VAL A 60 3.29 12.08 -11.47
CA VAL A 60 3.20 10.72 -12.02
C VAL A 60 1.77 10.21 -11.90
N SER A 61 1.28 9.52 -12.94
CA SER A 61 -0.01 8.83 -12.90
C SER A 61 0.20 7.33 -13.00
N VAL A 62 -0.39 6.58 -12.07
CA VAL A 62 -0.28 5.12 -11.97
C VAL A 62 -1.67 4.49 -12.10
N ALA A 63 -1.78 3.41 -12.86
CA ALA A 63 -3.04 2.71 -13.00
C ALA A 63 -3.38 1.96 -11.70
N LEU A 64 -4.59 2.11 -11.18
CA LEU A 64 -5.02 1.46 -9.93
C LEU A 64 -4.82 -0.06 -9.96
N ARG A 65 -5.15 -0.69 -11.10
CA ARG A 65 -4.96 -2.14 -11.33
C ARG A 65 -3.49 -2.62 -11.31
N ARG A 66 -2.52 -1.72 -11.25
CA ARG A 66 -1.08 -2.03 -11.18
C ARG A 66 -0.52 -1.84 -9.76
N ILE A 67 -1.28 -1.22 -8.88
CA ILE A 67 -0.89 -1.02 -7.49
C ILE A 67 -1.07 -2.35 -6.76
N LEU A 68 0.02 -2.86 -6.21
CA LEU A 68 0.06 -4.08 -5.42
C LEU A 68 -0.16 -3.78 -3.95
N LEU A 69 0.59 -2.80 -3.44
CA LEU A 69 0.56 -2.36 -2.06
C LEU A 69 0.50 -0.84 -2.03
N ALA A 70 -0.16 -0.28 -1.03
CA ALA A 70 -0.19 1.15 -0.81
C ALA A 70 -0.25 1.48 0.68
N HIS A 71 0.19 2.69 1.05
CA HIS A 71 0.12 3.18 2.42
C HIS A 71 -0.06 4.70 2.44
N GLU A 72 -0.88 5.20 3.38
CA GLU A 72 -1.06 6.63 3.66
C GLU A 72 -0.35 6.95 4.99
N TYR A 73 0.67 7.80 4.94
CA TYR A 73 1.36 8.27 6.13
C TYR A 73 0.48 9.32 6.82
N VAL A 74 -0.12 8.93 7.95
CA VAL A 74 -1.00 9.77 8.76
C VAL A 74 -0.39 10.00 10.15
N ASP A 75 -0.51 11.22 10.67
CA ASP A 75 -0.13 11.50 12.05
C ASP A 75 -1.09 10.74 12.99
N MET A 76 -0.56 9.73 13.69
CA MET A 76 -1.34 8.77 14.47
C MET A 76 -2.05 9.40 15.68
N SER A 77 -1.65 10.60 16.10
CA SER A 77 -2.08 11.21 17.36
C SER A 77 -3.56 11.65 17.40
N GLY A 78 -4.23 11.76 16.25
CA GLY A 78 -5.61 12.26 16.19
C GLY A 78 -6.51 11.57 15.17
N ASP A 79 -6.10 10.45 14.58
CA ASP A 79 -6.80 9.84 13.45
C ASP A 79 -7.88 8.83 13.92
N PRO A 80 -9.20 9.14 13.76
CA PRO A 80 -10.27 8.23 14.18
C PRO A 80 -10.30 6.92 13.39
N HIS A 81 -9.78 6.91 12.15
CA HIS A 81 -9.71 5.71 11.33
C HIS A 81 -8.64 4.75 11.86
N MET A 82 -7.47 5.28 12.23
CA MET A 82 -6.42 4.49 12.88
C MET A 82 -6.87 3.98 14.26
N GLN A 83 -7.58 4.82 15.03
CA GLN A 83 -8.15 4.39 16.31
C GLN A 83 -9.17 3.26 16.13
N ALA A 84 -10.01 3.32 15.09
CA ALA A 84 -10.97 2.26 14.77
C ALA A 84 -10.30 0.96 14.32
N MET A 85 -9.22 1.04 13.54
CA MET A 85 -8.39 -0.12 13.17
C MET A 85 -7.78 -0.77 14.42
N ASN A 86 -7.19 0.03 15.31
CA ASN A 86 -6.58 -0.44 16.56
C ASN A 86 -7.60 -0.97 17.60
N ALA A 87 -8.85 -0.49 17.57
CA ALA A 87 -9.88 -0.90 18.54
C ALA A 87 -10.37 -2.34 18.35
N THR A 88 -10.17 -2.90 17.16
CA THR A 88 -10.48 -4.30 16.86
C THR A 88 -9.16 -5.06 16.85
N GLY A 89 -8.81 -5.72 17.97
CA GLY A 89 -7.53 -6.43 18.10
C GLY A 89 -7.22 -7.28 16.86
N VAL A 90 -5.92 -7.41 16.53
CA VAL A 90 -5.46 -8.13 15.33
C VAL A 90 -6.07 -9.53 15.34
N GLY A 91 -6.92 -9.80 14.34
CA GLY A 91 -7.60 -11.07 14.22
C GLY A 91 -6.65 -12.20 13.83
N ARG A 92 -7.16 -13.20 13.12
CA ARG A 92 -6.34 -14.26 12.55
C ARG A 92 -5.27 -13.66 11.62
N ARG A 93 -4.02 -14.07 11.77
CA ARG A 93 -2.92 -13.64 10.90
C ARG A 93 -2.91 -14.50 9.63
N TYR A 94 -2.47 -13.89 8.53
CA TYR A 94 -2.38 -14.53 7.22
C TYR A 94 -1.01 -14.30 6.63
N ARG A 95 -0.48 -15.32 5.96
CA ARG A 95 0.59 -15.20 4.96
C ARG A 95 -0.04 -14.84 3.63
N ILE A 96 0.56 -13.90 2.91
CA ILE A 96 0.06 -13.36 1.64
C ILE A 96 1.18 -13.41 0.61
N VAL A 97 0.87 -14.01 -0.54
CA VAL A 97 1.72 -14.10 -1.71
C VAL A 97 1.12 -13.22 -2.81
N MET A 98 1.90 -12.28 -3.32
CA MET A 98 1.47 -11.37 -4.40
C MET A 98 1.85 -11.96 -5.77
N ALA A 99 0.90 -12.01 -6.70
CA ALA A 99 1.11 -12.64 -8.02
C ALA A 99 2.24 -11.99 -8.83
N SER A 100 2.46 -10.69 -8.65
CA SER A 100 3.44 -9.91 -9.42
C SER A 100 4.75 -9.61 -8.68
N LEU A 101 4.94 -10.11 -7.45
CA LEU A 101 6.19 -9.97 -6.69
C LEU A 101 6.62 -11.34 -6.15
N PRO A 102 7.13 -12.23 -7.03
CA PRO A 102 7.59 -13.55 -6.60
C PRO A 102 8.72 -13.39 -5.58
N GLY A 103 8.67 -14.18 -4.50
CA GLY A 103 9.64 -14.11 -3.42
C GLY A 103 9.30 -13.15 -2.28
N LEU A 104 8.30 -12.26 -2.46
CA LEU A 104 7.78 -11.45 -1.37
C LEU A 104 6.68 -12.22 -0.60
N LEU A 105 6.94 -12.50 0.68
CA LEU A 105 5.96 -13.09 1.60
C LEU A 105 5.62 -12.11 2.70
N LEU A 106 4.39 -11.57 2.68
CA LEU A 106 3.88 -10.67 3.70
C LEU A 106 3.06 -11.45 4.74
N VAL A 107 3.09 -10.98 5.98
CA VAL A 107 2.30 -11.54 7.09
C VAL A 107 1.64 -10.43 7.88
N GLY A 108 0.38 -10.61 8.28
CA GLY A 108 -0.33 -9.65 9.13
C GLY A 108 -1.79 -10.02 9.32
N GLY A 109 -2.54 -9.17 10.03
CA GLY A 109 -3.99 -9.32 10.17
C GLY A 109 -4.72 -8.76 8.96
N LEU A 110 -5.59 -9.56 8.33
CA LEU A 110 -6.39 -9.10 7.19
C LEU A 110 -7.75 -8.58 7.62
N LYS A 111 -8.09 -7.37 7.18
CA LYS A 111 -9.41 -6.76 7.35
C LYS A 111 -9.96 -6.22 6.04
N THR A 112 -11.25 -6.38 5.83
CA THR A 112 -11.98 -5.65 4.80
C THR A 112 -12.25 -4.23 5.29
N LEU A 113 -12.01 -3.23 4.45
CA LEU A 113 -12.41 -1.87 4.77
C LEU A 113 -13.95 -1.77 4.91
N PRO A 114 -14.48 -1.11 5.95
CA PRO A 114 -15.91 -0.87 6.07
C PRO A 114 -16.43 -0.16 4.81
N ASN A 115 -17.49 -0.70 4.19
CA ASN A 115 -18.09 -0.18 2.96
C ASN A 115 -17.16 -0.20 1.71
N ALA A 116 -16.11 -1.02 1.67
CA ALA A 116 -15.36 -1.24 0.44
C ALA A 116 -16.15 -2.09 -0.56
N ARG A 117 -16.36 -1.54 -1.76
CA ARG A 117 -16.82 -2.28 -2.93
C ARG A 117 -15.59 -2.90 -3.62
N HIS A 118 -14.97 -3.90 -3.00
CA HIS A 118 -13.87 -4.72 -3.55
C HIS A 118 -12.57 -3.97 -3.95
N GLY A 119 -11.48 -4.73 -4.05
CA GLY A 119 -10.23 -4.31 -4.70
C GLY A 119 -9.04 -4.08 -3.78
N PHE A 120 -9.23 -3.64 -2.53
CA PHE A 120 -8.13 -3.53 -1.54
C PHE A 120 -8.55 -4.01 -0.15
N LEU A 121 -7.67 -4.77 0.49
CA LEU A 121 -7.74 -5.22 1.89
C LEU A 121 -6.77 -4.42 2.75
N VAL A 122 -7.04 -4.29 4.04
CA VAL A 122 -6.08 -3.78 5.02
C VAL A 122 -5.29 -4.96 5.59
N LEU A 123 -3.97 -4.87 5.52
CA LEU A 123 -3.04 -5.72 6.22
C LEU A 123 -2.47 -4.97 7.42
N GLU A 124 -2.89 -5.32 8.62
CA GLU A 124 -2.42 -4.73 9.87
C GLU A 124 -1.19 -5.44 10.41
N GLU A 125 -0.32 -4.68 11.09
CA GLU A 125 0.97 -5.16 11.61
C GLU A 125 1.74 -5.99 10.56
N PRO A 126 1.95 -5.44 9.36
CA PRO A 126 2.61 -6.13 8.27
C PRO A 126 4.06 -6.44 8.67
N SER A 127 4.46 -7.67 8.40
CA SER A 127 5.85 -8.12 8.51
C SER A 127 6.24 -8.88 7.26
N VAL A 128 7.48 -8.71 6.82
CA VAL A 128 8.03 -9.44 5.67
C VAL A 128 8.76 -10.69 6.19
N GLU A 129 8.30 -11.88 5.82
CA GLU A 129 8.97 -13.14 6.17
C GLU A 129 10.02 -13.56 5.14
N SER A 130 9.81 -13.18 3.87
CA SER A 130 10.73 -13.50 2.78
C SER A 130 10.72 -12.38 1.76
N ALA A 131 11.91 -12.04 1.28
CA ALA A 131 12.19 -11.19 0.14
C ALA A 131 13.55 -11.60 -0.44
N GLY A 132 13.75 -11.37 -1.73
CA GLY A 132 15.02 -11.58 -2.42
C GLY A 132 15.05 -10.90 -3.78
N GLY A 133 16.24 -10.49 -4.21
CA GLY A 133 16.43 -9.80 -5.48
C GLY A 133 15.58 -8.54 -5.58
N ASP A 134 14.78 -8.42 -6.64
CA ASP A 134 13.92 -7.26 -6.93
C ASP A 134 12.89 -6.92 -5.83
N THR A 135 12.65 -7.81 -4.86
CA THR A 135 11.69 -7.59 -3.76
C THR A 135 12.31 -7.04 -2.48
N GLU A 136 13.64 -6.94 -2.37
CA GLU A 136 14.33 -6.39 -1.20
C GLU A 136 13.98 -4.91 -0.98
N GLY A 137 13.94 -4.12 -2.06
CA GLY A 137 13.53 -2.72 -1.99
C GLY A 137 12.08 -2.57 -1.50
N VAL A 138 11.18 -3.48 -1.90
CA VAL A 138 9.79 -3.50 -1.42
C VAL A 138 9.75 -3.83 0.06
N ALA A 139 10.51 -4.84 0.49
CA ALA A 139 10.58 -5.26 1.89
C ALA A 139 11.04 -4.11 2.80
N GLU A 140 12.07 -3.38 2.39
CA GLU A 140 12.55 -2.21 3.13
C GLU A 140 11.53 -1.06 3.13
N ALA A 141 10.85 -0.81 2.00
CA ALA A 141 9.87 0.27 1.90
C ALA A 141 8.62 0.05 2.76
N VAL A 142 8.25 -1.20 3.03
CA VAL A 142 7.07 -1.54 3.84
C VAL A 142 7.40 -1.90 5.29
N LYS A 143 8.67 -1.90 5.64
CA LYS A 143 9.16 -2.18 6.99
C LYS A 143 8.61 -1.15 7.97
N ASP A 144 8.22 -1.63 9.15
CA ASP A 144 7.72 -0.81 10.26
C ASP A 144 6.46 0.03 9.94
N LEU A 145 5.81 -0.21 8.80
CA LEU A 145 4.53 0.43 8.50
C LEU A 145 3.42 -0.17 9.38
N PRO A 146 2.52 0.64 9.94
CA PRO A 146 1.47 0.14 10.82
C PRO A 146 0.41 -0.69 10.07
N TYR A 147 0.23 -0.42 8.78
CA TYR A 147 -0.67 -1.17 7.91
C TYR A 147 -0.27 -1.02 6.44
N LEU A 148 -0.78 -1.91 5.59
CA LEU A 148 -0.75 -1.81 4.13
C LEU A 148 -2.15 -1.95 3.57
N LEU A 149 -2.44 -1.23 2.48
CA LEU A 149 -3.56 -1.52 1.60
C LEU A 149 -3.06 -2.48 0.51
N VAL A 150 -3.55 -3.71 0.53
CA VAL A 150 -3.14 -4.79 -0.37
C VAL A 150 -4.20 -4.98 -1.43
N ASN A 151 -3.81 -4.96 -2.70
CA ASN A 151 -4.75 -5.17 -3.81
C ASN A 151 -5.23 -6.62 -3.84
N GLU A 152 -6.51 -6.84 -3.57
CA GLU A 152 -7.13 -8.16 -3.48
C GLU A 152 -7.05 -8.91 -4.81
N ASP A 153 -7.21 -8.20 -5.93
CA ASP A 153 -7.20 -8.76 -7.28
C ASP A 153 -5.81 -9.26 -7.71
N LEU A 154 -4.76 -8.89 -6.96
CA LEU A 154 -3.36 -9.23 -7.24
C LEU A 154 -2.73 -10.17 -6.20
N ILE A 155 -3.54 -10.68 -5.26
CA ILE A 155 -3.14 -11.74 -4.34
C ILE A 155 -3.19 -13.07 -5.10
N GLU A 156 -2.07 -13.78 -5.15
CA GLU A 156 -2.00 -15.15 -5.71
C GLU A 156 -2.60 -16.15 -4.73
N ALA A 157 -2.21 -16.03 -3.46
CA ALA A 157 -2.68 -16.89 -2.39
C ALA A 157 -2.55 -16.19 -1.04
N TYR A 158 -3.48 -16.48 -0.13
CA TYR A 158 -3.32 -16.16 1.28
C TYR A 158 -3.87 -17.30 2.15
N TYR A 159 -3.22 -17.56 3.27
CA TYR A 159 -3.60 -18.64 4.19
C TYR A 159 -3.28 -18.27 5.62
N ALA A 160 -4.11 -18.76 6.53
CA ALA A 160 -3.99 -18.43 7.93
C ALA A 160 -2.78 -19.12 8.57
N VAL A 161 -2.20 -18.45 9.57
CA VAL A 161 -1.02 -18.90 10.31
C VAL A 161 -1.21 -18.81 11.82
#